data_AF-D8UMI6-F1
#
_entry.id   AF-D8UMI6-F1
#
_cell.length_a   1.000
_cell.length_b   1.000
_cell.length_c   1.000
_cell.angle_alpha   90.00
_cell.angle_beta   90.00
_cell.angle_gamma   90.00
#
_symmetry.space_group_name_H-M   'P 1'
#
loop_
_entity.id
_entity.type
_entity.pdbx_description
1 polymer ?
#
loop_
_entity_poly.entity_id
_entity_poly.type
_entity_poly.pdbx_seq_one_letter_code
_entity_poly.pdbx_strand_id
1 'polypeptide(L)'
;MNFRNYHVPYQINEQYSKKAAYFSMEFAIHQPLKIYSGGLGFLAGSHLRSAYELKQNMIGIGILWKYGYYDQARNQDQTLQVTFMEKIYSFLEDTGIKFQILIHEHPVWVKAYYLNPETFNSAPLFLLSTDLPENDYVSQTITHRLYDANVATKVAQFILLGVGGAKLIDELGFNPDVYHLNEAHGISSAFYLLNKFKSAEKVKEHLVFTTHTPEEAGNEKHDIYLCHKMSYFCGLSIDEVRKLTGIKDDQFNHSLAALRFARKANGVSALHGHVSREMWKNHEGICPITSITNAQNWRYWADKQMYRAMEEGNDFAFDDRKKYLKKRAFEIVADQTGKVFDPNVLTIVWARRFAGYKRADMLTYDMERFEKMLNDLKHPVQIIWAGKPYPVDYPAISQFNNLVHLSKNYKNVAVLIGYELGLSKRMKQAADVWLNNPRVPREASGTSGMTAAMN
;
A
#
# COMPACT_ATOMS: atom_id res chain seq x y z
N MET A 1 -24.53 -8.50 -12.26
CA MET A 1 -24.42 -9.55 -11.21
C MET A 1 -25.29 -9.12 -10.03
N ASN A 2 -25.98 -10.04 -9.33
CA ASN A 2 -26.65 -9.70 -8.06
C ASN A 2 -25.62 -9.82 -6.93
N PHE A 3 -25.40 -8.73 -6.19
CA PHE A 3 -24.42 -8.68 -5.11
C PHE A 3 -25.00 -8.98 -3.72
N ARG A 4 -26.32 -9.17 -3.59
CA ARG A 4 -26.92 -9.67 -2.35
C ARG A 4 -26.66 -11.17 -2.21
N ASN A 5 -26.29 -11.61 -1.01
CA ASN A 5 -25.82 -12.98 -0.72
C ASN A 5 -24.63 -13.38 -1.62
N TYR A 6 -23.66 -12.48 -1.71
CA TYR A 6 -22.48 -12.62 -2.56
C TYR A 6 -21.63 -13.84 -2.19
N HIS A 7 -21.18 -14.54 -3.23
CA HIS A 7 -20.17 -15.58 -3.16
C HIS A 7 -19.06 -15.25 -4.16
N VAL A 8 -17.82 -15.65 -3.86
CA VAL A 8 -16.71 -15.46 -4.80
C VAL A 8 -17.02 -16.21 -6.11
N PRO A 9 -16.74 -15.62 -7.29
CA PRO A 9 -17.21 -16.13 -8.58
C PRO A 9 -16.23 -17.17 -9.15
N TYR A 10 -15.66 -18.00 -8.28
CA TYR A 10 -14.78 -19.10 -8.67
C TYR A 10 -14.92 -20.24 -7.67
N GLN A 11 -14.61 -21.46 -8.11
CA GLN A 11 -14.59 -22.64 -7.25
C GLN A 11 -13.53 -22.46 -6.15
N ILE A 12 -13.97 -22.45 -4.90
CA ILE A 12 -13.10 -22.31 -3.73
C ILE A 12 -12.29 -23.60 -3.55
N ASN A 13 -10.99 -23.45 -3.30
CA ASN A 13 -10.17 -24.56 -2.84
C ASN A 13 -10.50 -24.88 -1.38
N GLU A 14 -10.82 -26.14 -1.08
CA GLU A 14 -11.24 -26.60 0.25
C GLU A 14 -10.27 -26.24 1.37
N GLN A 15 -8.96 -26.20 1.08
CA GLN A 15 -7.92 -25.77 2.02
C GLN A 15 -8.10 -24.31 2.49
N TYR A 16 -8.77 -23.49 1.68
CA TYR A 16 -8.98 -22.06 1.90
C TYR A 16 -10.47 -21.68 1.95
N SER A 17 -11.29 -22.57 2.52
CA SER A 17 -12.74 -22.45 2.61
C SER A 17 -13.24 -21.35 3.55
N LYS A 18 -12.46 -20.98 4.57
CA LYS A 18 -12.81 -19.91 5.53
C LYS A 18 -12.98 -18.57 4.83
N LYS A 19 -14.10 -17.89 5.10
CA LYS A 19 -14.42 -16.59 4.53
C LYS A 19 -13.58 -15.50 5.19
N ALA A 20 -12.85 -14.73 4.38
CA ALA A 20 -12.06 -13.62 4.86
C ALA A 20 -12.41 -12.31 4.13
N ALA A 21 -12.52 -11.22 4.88
CA ALA A 21 -12.59 -9.86 4.35
C ALA A 21 -11.30 -9.13 4.70
N TYR A 22 -10.56 -8.71 3.66
CA TYR A 22 -9.26 -8.07 3.78
C TYR A 22 -9.38 -6.56 3.53
N PHE A 23 -9.21 -5.78 4.60
CA PHE A 23 -9.40 -4.33 4.60
C PHE A 23 -8.06 -3.62 4.38
N SER A 24 -8.01 -2.72 3.40
CA SER A 24 -6.84 -1.86 3.22
C SER A 24 -7.20 -0.52 2.58
N MET A 25 -6.44 0.52 2.95
CA MET A 25 -6.51 1.83 2.29
C MET A 25 -5.99 1.79 0.86
N GLU A 26 -5.12 0.83 0.52
CA GLU A 26 -4.48 0.77 -0.79
C GLU A 26 -4.36 -0.65 -1.36
N PHE A 27 -4.50 -0.75 -2.68
CA PHE A 27 -4.36 -2.00 -3.45
C PHE A 27 -3.65 -1.77 -4.78
N ALA A 28 -2.42 -2.29 -4.92
CA ALA A 28 -1.68 -2.25 -6.17
C ALA A 28 -1.91 -3.52 -7.00
N ILE A 29 -3.12 -3.64 -7.57
CA ILE A 29 -3.58 -4.81 -8.35
C ILE A 29 -3.06 -4.81 -9.79
N HIS A 30 -3.12 -3.67 -10.46
CA HIS A 30 -2.65 -3.53 -11.83
C HIS A 30 -2.34 -2.06 -12.13
N GLN A 31 -1.49 -1.79 -13.12
CA GLN A 31 -1.05 -0.43 -13.43
C GLN A 31 -2.22 0.56 -13.67
N PRO A 32 -3.33 0.23 -14.35
CA PRO A 32 -4.44 1.15 -14.59
C PRO A 32 -5.19 1.56 -13.32
N LEU A 33 -5.24 0.72 -12.27
CA LEU A 33 -6.05 0.98 -11.07
C LEU A 33 -5.22 1.73 -10.01
N LYS A 34 -5.32 3.07 -9.98
CA LYS A 34 -4.46 3.98 -9.19
C LYS A 34 -4.90 4.19 -7.75
N ILE A 35 -5.24 3.11 -7.05
CA ILE A 35 -5.72 3.16 -5.65
C ILE A 35 -4.62 2.80 -4.64
N TYR A 36 -3.37 3.18 -4.91
CA TYR A 36 -2.23 2.83 -4.07
C TYR A 36 -1.12 3.89 -4.08
N SER A 37 -0.30 3.89 -3.03
CA SER A 37 0.86 4.78 -2.89
C SER A 37 2.20 4.05 -2.77
N GLY A 38 2.24 2.90 -2.07
CA GLY A 38 3.52 2.33 -1.65
C GLY A 38 3.48 0.86 -1.25
N GLY A 39 4.38 0.49 -0.32
CA GLY A 39 4.66 -0.91 0.02
C GLY A 39 3.45 -1.67 0.57
N LEU A 40 2.56 -0.99 1.32
CA LEU A 40 1.35 -1.59 1.89
C LEU A 40 0.39 -2.04 0.78
N GLY A 41 0.22 -1.24 -0.25
CA GLY A 41 -0.62 -1.52 -1.41
C GLY A 41 0.00 -2.52 -2.37
N PHE A 42 1.33 -2.50 -2.52
CA PHE A 42 2.06 -3.55 -3.27
C PHE A 42 1.90 -4.92 -2.59
N LEU A 43 1.91 -4.96 -1.25
CA LEU A 43 1.63 -6.18 -0.50
C LEU A 43 0.16 -6.60 -0.65
N ALA A 44 -0.79 -5.70 -0.41
CA ALA A 44 -2.22 -5.98 -0.55
C ALA A 44 -2.57 -6.49 -1.95
N GLY A 45 -2.00 -5.88 -3.00
CA GLY A 45 -2.16 -6.34 -4.37
C GLY A 45 -1.58 -7.73 -4.62
N SER A 46 -0.43 -8.05 -4.02
CA SER A 46 0.13 -9.41 -4.06
C SER A 46 -0.73 -10.42 -3.31
N HIS A 47 -1.29 -10.07 -2.14
CA HIS A 47 -2.23 -10.92 -1.43
C HIS A 47 -3.46 -11.24 -2.28
N LEU A 48 -4.07 -10.24 -2.93
CA LEU A 48 -5.26 -10.47 -3.76
C LEU A 48 -4.95 -11.33 -5.00
N ARG A 49 -3.79 -11.15 -5.66
CA ARG A 49 -3.37 -12.04 -6.77
C ARG A 49 -3.18 -13.47 -6.30
N SER A 50 -2.45 -13.67 -5.19
CA SER A 50 -2.22 -15.00 -4.63
C SER A 50 -3.52 -15.66 -4.13
N ALA A 51 -4.44 -14.89 -3.54
CA ALA A 51 -5.75 -15.38 -3.12
C ALA A 51 -6.59 -15.89 -4.31
N TYR A 52 -6.54 -15.20 -5.45
CA TYR A 52 -7.19 -15.65 -6.68
C TYR A 52 -6.54 -16.91 -7.28
N GLU A 53 -5.21 -16.95 -7.31
CA GLU A 53 -4.46 -18.10 -7.83
C GLU A 53 -4.71 -19.36 -7.00
N LEU A 54 -4.76 -19.22 -5.67
CA LEU A 54 -5.02 -20.30 -4.73
C LEU A 54 -6.51 -20.59 -4.54
N LYS A 55 -7.39 -19.82 -5.20
CA LYS A 55 -8.85 -19.92 -5.09
C LYS A 55 -9.36 -19.82 -3.65
N GLN A 56 -8.85 -18.85 -2.90
CA GLN A 56 -9.27 -18.59 -1.52
C GLN A 56 -10.63 -17.93 -1.45
N ASN A 57 -11.39 -18.24 -0.40
CA ASN A 57 -12.67 -17.59 -0.10
C ASN A 57 -12.47 -16.21 0.54
N MET A 58 -11.92 -15.26 -0.21
CA MET A 58 -11.52 -13.95 0.28
C MET A 58 -12.09 -12.84 -0.60
N ILE A 59 -12.53 -11.74 0.03
CA ILE A 59 -12.83 -10.46 -0.64
C ILE A 59 -11.92 -9.35 -0.11
N GLY A 60 -11.54 -8.42 -0.98
CA GLY A 60 -10.90 -7.17 -0.60
C GLY A 60 -11.93 -6.07 -0.35
N ILE A 61 -11.70 -5.24 0.67
CA ILE A 61 -12.49 -4.04 0.97
C ILE A 61 -11.54 -2.84 0.98
N GLY A 62 -11.83 -1.85 0.14
CA GLY A 62 -11.05 -0.62 0.03
C GLY A 62 -11.89 0.60 -0.32
N ILE A 63 -11.22 1.69 -0.64
CA ILE A 63 -11.84 2.96 -1.05
C ILE A 63 -11.48 3.25 -2.51
N LEU A 64 -12.47 3.73 -3.27
CA LEU A 64 -12.26 4.22 -4.63
C LEU A 64 -11.77 5.67 -4.57
N TRP A 65 -10.47 5.88 -4.80
CA TRP A 65 -9.86 7.20 -4.77
C TRP A 65 -10.03 7.93 -6.11
N LYS A 66 -10.83 9.01 -6.14
CA LYS A 66 -11.12 9.80 -7.35
C LYS A 66 -9.86 10.31 -8.05
N TYR A 67 -8.88 10.78 -7.28
CA TYR A 67 -7.60 11.30 -7.78
C TYR A 67 -6.40 10.41 -7.42
N GLY A 68 -6.64 9.21 -6.86
CA GLY A 68 -5.58 8.33 -6.37
C GLY A 68 -4.76 8.93 -5.22
N TYR A 69 -3.47 8.60 -5.17
CA TYR A 69 -2.51 9.21 -4.24
C TYR A 69 -2.03 10.57 -4.76
N TYR A 70 -1.30 10.56 -5.88
CA TYR A 70 -1.03 11.70 -6.75
C TYR A 70 -0.25 11.22 -7.99
N ASP A 71 -0.25 12.05 -9.04
CA ASP A 71 0.50 11.84 -10.28
C ASP A 71 1.77 12.73 -10.29
N GLN A 72 2.91 12.13 -10.64
CA GLN A 72 4.16 12.87 -10.83
C GLN A 72 4.23 13.41 -12.26
N ALA A 73 4.45 14.70 -12.39
CA ALA A 73 4.80 15.38 -13.63
C ALA A 73 6.14 16.13 -13.43
N ARG A 74 6.59 16.83 -14.47
CA ARG A 74 7.80 17.67 -14.41
C ARG A 74 7.43 19.14 -14.62
N ASN A 75 8.02 20.01 -13.82
CA ASN A 75 8.10 21.43 -14.15
C ASN A 75 9.05 21.64 -15.35
N GLN A 76 9.06 22.85 -15.91
CA GLN A 76 9.91 23.21 -17.06
C GLN A 76 11.41 22.99 -16.80
N ASP A 77 11.85 23.13 -15.55
CA ASP A 77 13.22 22.90 -15.11
C ASP A 77 13.54 21.43 -14.76
N GLN A 78 12.60 20.51 -15.04
CA GLN A 78 12.59 19.08 -14.73
C GLN A 78 12.34 18.69 -13.27
N THR A 79 12.18 19.65 -12.36
CA THR A 79 11.85 19.35 -10.96
C THR A 79 10.46 18.71 -10.84
N LEU A 80 10.19 18.10 -9.69
CA LEU A 80 8.92 17.42 -9.43
C LEU A 80 7.73 18.39 -9.48
N GLN A 81 6.74 18.06 -10.29
CA GLN A 81 5.41 18.65 -10.25
C GLN A 81 4.42 17.62 -9.70
N VAL A 82 3.66 18.00 -8.68
CA VAL A 82 2.57 17.18 -8.14
C VAL A 82 1.28 17.54 -8.85
N THR A 83 0.60 16.54 -9.41
CA THR A 83 -0.69 16.69 -10.09
C THR A 83 -1.70 15.70 -9.53
N PHE A 84 -2.99 16.04 -9.66
CA PHE A 84 -4.10 15.19 -9.24
C PHE A 84 -5.05 15.05 -10.41
N MET A 85 -4.90 13.98 -11.18
CA MET A 85 -5.77 13.72 -12.32
C MET A 85 -6.93 12.82 -11.91
N GLU A 86 -8.14 13.18 -12.32
CA GLU A 86 -9.32 12.35 -12.11
C GLU A 86 -9.13 10.98 -12.77
N LYS A 87 -9.57 9.93 -12.07
CA LYS A 87 -9.46 8.54 -12.51
C LYS A 87 -10.86 8.01 -12.83
N ILE A 88 -11.06 7.65 -14.10
CA ILE A 88 -12.27 7.00 -14.58
C ILE A 88 -11.94 5.56 -14.92
N TYR A 89 -12.56 4.62 -14.21
CA TYR A 89 -12.29 3.18 -14.37
C TYR A 89 -13.49 2.48 -15.00
N SER A 90 -13.48 2.37 -16.33
CA SER A 90 -14.56 1.68 -17.08
C SER A 90 -14.68 0.19 -16.78
N PHE A 91 -13.65 -0.42 -16.20
CA PHE A 91 -13.62 -1.83 -15.82
C PHE A 91 -14.18 -2.11 -14.43
N LEU A 92 -14.57 -1.08 -13.66
CA LEU A 92 -15.26 -1.26 -12.40
C LEU A 92 -16.76 -1.39 -12.65
N GLU A 93 -17.36 -2.43 -12.06
CA GLU A 93 -18.79 -2.67 -12.14
C GLU A 93 -19.50 -1.88 -11.02
N ASP A 94 -20.62 -1.23 -11.35
CA ASP A 94 -21.53 -0.69 -10.35
C ASP A 94 -22.29 -1.85 -9.69
N THR A 95 -22.21 -1.96 -8.37
CA THR A 95 -22.91 -3.02 -7.64
C THR A 95 -24.41 -2.73 -7.48
N GLY A 96 -24.82 -1.47 -7.65
CA GLY A 96 -26.15 -0.97 -7.25
C GLY A 96 -26.34 -0.87 -5.73
N ILE A 97 -25.37 -1.29 -4.92
CA ILE A 97 -25.43 -1.20 -3.46
C ILE A 97 -25.12 0.23 -3.05
N LYS A 98 -26.07 0.81 -2.31
CA LYS A 98 -25.98 2.15 -1.76
C LYS A 98 -26.57 2.16 -0.35
N PHE A 99 -25.84 2.73 0.60
CA PHE A 99 -26.26 2.81 2.01
C PHE A 99 -25.70 4.07 2.67
N GLN A 100 -26.18 4.39 3.87
CA GLN A 100 -25.67 5.52 4.65
C GLN A 100 -24.82 5.07 5.83
N ILE A 101 -23.79 5.84 6.15
CA ILE A 101 -23.05 5.78 7.42
C ILE A 101 -23.07 7.16 8.08
N LEU A 102 -22.90 7.22 9.40
CA LEU A 102 -22.77 8.50 10.09
C LEU A 102 -21.31 8.94 10.08
N ILE A 103 -21.05 10.15 9.59
CA ILE A 103 -19.76 10.83 9.70
C ILE A 103 -20.07 12.24 10.17
N HIS A 104 -19.47 12.64 11.29
CA HIS A 104 -19.72 13.95 11.92
C HIS A 104 -21.21 14.18 12.21
N GLU A 105 -21.89 13.18 12.75
CA GLU A 105 -23.33 13.18 13.08
C GLU A 105 -24.27 13.37 11.87
N HIS A 106 -23.72 13.40 10.65
CA HIS A 106 -24.48 13.53 9.42
C HIS A 106 -24.50 12.20 8.64
N PRO A 107 -25.65 11.82 8.07
CA PRO A 107 -25.73 10.65 7.21
C PRO A 107 -25.05 10.91 5.87
N VAL A 108 -23.98 10.17 5.59
CA VAL A 108 -23.23 10.22 4.33
C VAL A 108 -23.59 9.00 3.49
N TRP A 109 -24.03 9.23 2.25
CA TRP A 109 -24.26 8.17 1.28
C TRP A 109 -22.94 7.54 0.82
N VAL A 110 -22.92 6.22 0.75
CA VAL A 110 -21.80 5.42 0.28
C VAL A 110 -22.31 4.50 -0.81
N LYS A 111 -21.54 4.42 -1.91
CA LYS A 111 -21.77 3.49 -3.01
C LYS A 111 -20.61 2.52 -3.12
N ALA A 112 -20.89 1.26 -3.45
CA ALA A 112 -19.88 0.25 -3.68
C ALA A 112 -19.68 -0.04 -5.17
N TYR A 113 -18.42 -0.07 -5.60
CA TYR A 113 -17.99 -0.54 -6.90
C TYR A 113 -17.27 -1.88 -6.77
N TYR A 114 -17.28 -2.67 -7.83
CA TYR A 114 -16.75 -4.02 -7.85
C TYR A 114 -15.68 -4.19 -8.93
N LEU A 115 -14.51 -4.70 -8.55
CA LEU A 115 -13.50 -5.20 -9.47
C LEU A 115 -13.67 -6.71 -9.62
N ASN A 116 -14.10 -7.11 -10.81
CA ASN A 116 -14.24 -8.51 -11.19
C ASN A 116 -12.88 -9.24 -11.17
N PRO A 117 -12.79 -10.45 -10.58
CA PRO A 117 -11.57 -11.24 -10.54
C PRO A 117 -10.89 -11.46 -11.89
N GLU A 118 -11.68 -11.63 -12.96
CA GLU A 118 -11.17 -11.93 -14.30
C GLU A 118 -10.50 -10.72 -14.97
N THR A 119 -10.82 -9.50 -14.53
CA THR A 119 -10.27 -8.27 -15.10
C THR A 119 -8.74 -8.21 -14.96
N PHE A 120 -8.20 -8.57 -13.79
CA PHE A 120 -6.77 -8.51 -13.50
C PHE A 120 -6.21 -9.75 -12.78
N ASN A 121 -6.96 -10.87 -12.75
CA ASN A 121 -6.59 -12.10 -12.04
C ASN A 121 -6.27 -11.86 -10.55
N SER A 122 -7.19 -11.21 -9.85
CA SER A 122 -7.10 -10.91 -8.43
C SER A 122 -8.35 -11.35 -7.69
N ALA A 123 -8.27 -11.53 -6.37
CA ALA A 123 -9.48 -11.83 -5.60
C ALA A 123 -10.48 -10.66 -5.75
N PRO A 124 -11.78 -10.91 -5.57
CA PRO A 124 -12.79 -9.88 -5.76
C PRO A 124 -12.54 -8.71 -4.82
N LEU A 125 -12.64 -7.49 -5.34
CA LEU A 125 -12.35 -6.28 -4.58
C LEU A 125 -13.53 -5.31 -4.67
N PHE A 126 -14.04 -4.91 -3.52
CA PHE A 126 -15.08 -3.90 -3.39
C PHE A 126 -14.47 -2.57 -2.96
N LEU A 127 -14.87 -1.50 -3.64
CA LEU A 127 -14.34 -0.15 -3.45
C LEU A 127 -15.48 0.81 -3.11
N LEU A 128 -15.35 1.46 -1.94
CA LEU A 128 -16.35 2.40 -1.43
C LEU A 128 -16.09 3.81 -1.98
N SER A 129 -17.16 4.53 -2.33
CA SER A 129 -17.10 5.93 -2.76
C SER A 129 -18.16 6.76 -2.05
N THR A 130 -17.80 7.97 -1.65
CA THR A 130 -18.72 9.03 -1.17
C THR A 130 -18.89 10.15 -2.19
N ASP A 131 -18.21 10.09 -3.33
CA ASP A 131 -18.32 11.04 -4.43
C ASP A 131 -19.63 10.81 -5.18
N LEU A 132 -20.72 11.28 -4.57
CA LEU A 132 -22.09 11.07 -5.00
C LEU A 132 -22.84 12.41 -4.93
N PRO A 133 -23.76 12.66 -5.88
CA PRO A 133 -24.50 13.92 -5.94
C PRO A 133 -25.41 14.16 -4.72
N GLU A 134 -25.79 13.11 -3.97
CA GLU A 134 -26.60 13.24 -2.76
C GLU A 134 -25.81 13.69 -1.53
N ASN A 135 -24.48 13.66 -1.60
CA ASN A 135 -23.61 14.14 -0.54
C ASN A 135 -23.21 15.59 -0.79
N ASP A 136 -23.03 16.35 0.29
CA ASP A 136 -22.39 17.66 0.22
C ASP A 136 -20.93 17.51 -0.24
N TYR A 137 -20.34 18.62 -0.71
CA TYR A 137 -18.99 18.61 -1.27
C TYR A 137 -17.92 18.13 -0.25
N VAL A 138 -18.07 18.46 1.03
CA VAL A 138 -17.10 18.02 2.06
C VAL A 138 -17.16 16.49 2.19
N SER A 139 -18.37 15.92 2.23
CA SER A 139 -18.59 14.47 2.25
C SER A 139 -18.08 13.76 0.98
N GLN A 140 -18.21 14.39 -0.19
CA GLN A 140 -17.61 13.87 -1.44
C GLN A 140 -16.08 13.78 -1.32
N THR A 141 -15.44 14.80 -0.71
CA THR A 141 -13.98 14.88 -0.64
C THR A 141 -13.32 13.78 0.19
N ILE A 142 -14.07 13.06 1.04
CA ILE A 142 -13.58 11.89 1.80
C ILE A 142 -12.89 10.88 0.88
N THR A 143 -13.38 10.68 -0.35
CA THR A 143 -12.84 9.70 -1.30
C THR A 143 -12.03 10.33 -2.44
N HIS A 144 -11.65 11.60 -2.32
CA HIS A 144 -10.87 12.28 -3.34
C HIS A 144 -9.41 11.81 -3.39
N ARG A 145 -8.72 11.78 -2.25
CA ARG A 145 -7.27 11.56 -2.20
C ARG A 145 -6.89 10.54 -1.12
N LEU A 146 -6.05 9.58 -1.51
CA LEU A 146 -5.42 8.66 -0.57
C LEU A 146 -4.38 9.41 0.28
N TYR A 147 -4.47 9.25 1.61
CA TYR A 147 -3.58 9.90 2.59
C TYR A 147 -3.63 11.42 2.53
N ASP A 148 -4.82 11.98 2.72
CA ASP A 148 -5.01 13.42 2.84
C ASP A 148 -4.23 13.98 4.04
N ALA A 149 -3.76 15.22 3.95
CA ALA A 149 -3.07 15.88 5.05
C ALA A 149 -4.04 16.41 6.12
N ASN A 150 -5.31 16.62 5.75
CA ASN A 150 -6.34 17.09 6.67
C ASN A 150 -6.78 15.99 7.64
N VAL A 151 -6.65 16.27 8.93
CA VAL A 151 -6.91 15.31 10.01
C VAL A 151 -8.37 14.84 10.04
N ALA A 152 -9.34 15.74 9.93
CA ALA A 152 -10.76 15.37 9.95
C ALA A 152 -11.12 14.48 8.73
N THR A 153 -10.54 14.77 7.57
CA THR A 153 -10.70 13.96 6.35
C THR A 153 -10.12 12.56 6.54
N LYS A 154 -8.92 12.44 7.14
CA LYS A 154 -8.33 11.13 7.49
C LYS A 154 -9.23 10.32 8.43
N VAL A 155 -9.76 10.95 9.48
CA VAL A 155 -10.69 10.28 10.40
C VAL A 155 -11.95 9.81 9.65
N ALA A 156 -12.52 10.64 8.78
CA ALA A 156 -13.65 10.26 7.93
C ALA A 156 -13.32 9.09 6.98
N GLN A 157 -12.10 9.07 6.40
CA GLN A 157 -11.61 7.95 5.59
C GLN A 157 -11.49 6.66 6.39
N PHE A 158 -11.05 6.72 7.65
CA PHE A 158 -10.96 5.55 8.52
C PHE A 158 -12.36 5.03 8.89
N ILE A 159 -13.34 5.93 9.09
CA ILE A 159 -14.74 5.56 9.30
C ILE A 159 -15.30 4.88 8.04
N LEU A 160 -15.06 5.46 6.86
CA LEU A 160 -15.50 4.88 5.61
C LEU A 160 -14.91 3.48 5.38
N LEU A 161 -13.60 3.29 5.56
CA LEU A 161 -12.97 1.98 5.38
C LEU A 161 -13.50 0.95 6.40
N GLY A 162 -13.55 1.29 7.69
CA GLY A 162 -13.93 0.33 8.72
C GLY A 162 -15.45 0.18 8.87
N VAL A 163 -16.17 1.23 9.27
CA VAL A 163 -17.64 1.19 9.41
C VAL A 163 -18.32 0.97 8.06
N GLY A 164 -17.95 1.74 7.04
CA GLY A 164 -18.52 1.58 5.70
C GLY A 164 -18.22 0.21 5.10
N GLY A 165 -17.00 -0.31 5.28
CA GLY A 165 -16.65 -1.64 4.83
C GLY A 165 -17.36 -2.77 5.58
N ALA A 166 -17.50 -2.66 6.90
CA ALA A 166 -18.25 -3.63 7.69
C ALA A 166 -19.75 -3.62 7.36
N LYS A 167 -20.33 -2.44 7.12
CA LYS A 167 -21.71 -2.30 6.67
C LYS A 167 -21.91 -2.86 5.25
N LEU A 168 -20.98 -2.61 4.32
CA LEU A 168 -21.05 -3.22 2.99
C LEU A 168 -21.07 -4.76 3.08
N ILE A 169 -20.28 -5.35 3.97
CA ILE A 169 -20.28 -6.81 4.16
C ILE A 169 -21.66 -7.35 4.56
N ASP A 170 -22.42 -6.59 5.35
CA ASP A 170 -23.81 -6.94 5.71
C ASP A 170 -24.73 -6.82 4.49
N GLU A 171 -24.62 -5.74 3.71
CA GLU A 171 -25.38 -5.56 2.46
C GLU A 171 -25.10 -6.66 1.43
N LEU A 172 -23.85 -7.14 1.38
CA LEU A 172 -23.44 -8.26 0.55
C LEU A 172 -23.96 -9.60 1.08
N GLY A 173 -24.34 -9.71 2.36
CA GLY A 173 -24.64 -10.98 3.00
C GLY A 173 -23.44 -11.96 3.05
N PHE A 174 -22.20 -11.44 2.97
CA PHE A 174 -21.01 -12.29 2.83
C PHE A 174 -20.69 -13.07 4.12
N ASN A 175 -20.88 -12.43 5.28
CA ASN A 175 -20.68 -12.99 6.63
C ASN A 175 -19.30 -13.68 6.82
N PRO A 176 -18.19 -12.92 6.84
CA PRO A 176 -16.86 -13.49 6.93
C PRO A 176 -16.52 -14.02 8.32
N ASP A 177 -15.78 -15.13 8.36
CA ASP A 177 -15.18 -15.67 9.58
C ASP A 177 -14.05 -14.76 10.09
N VAL A 178 -13.38 -14.04 9.19
CA VAL A 178 -12.23 -13.21 9.52
C VAL A 178 -12.33 -11.82 8.89
N TYR A 179 -12.20 -10.79 9.73
CA TYR A 179 -11.93 -9.42 9.32
C TYR A 179 -10.44 -9.17 9.51
N HIS A 180 -9.69 -9.07 8.42
CA HIS A 180 -8.26 -8.82 8.45
C HIS A 180 -8.00 -7.34 8.17
N LEU A 181 -7.49 -6.62 9.17
CA LEU A 181 -7.09 -5.22 9.04
C LEU A 181 -5.61 -5.11 8.62
N ASN A 182 -5.37 -4.60 7.41
CA ASN A 182 -4.03 -4.28 6.93
C ASN A 182 -3.64 -2.88 7.41
N GLU A 183 -2.95 -2.84 8.56
CA GLU A 183 -2.74 -1.65 9.39
C GLU A 183 -4.04 -1.12 10.03
N ALA A 184 -3.92 -0.21 11.00
CA ALA A 184 -5.02 0.16 11.90
C ALA A 184 -6.12 1.03 11.26
N HIS A 185 -5.99 1.40 9.98
CA HIS A 185 -6.90 2.31 9.27
C HIS A 185 -8.38 1.86 9.33
N GLY A 186 -8.62 0.55 9.33
CA GLY A 186 -9.97 -0.04 9.34
C GLY A 186 -10.53 -0.35 10.74
N ILE A 187 -9.87 0.08 11.82
CA ILE A 187 -10.27 -0.34 13.19
C ILE A 187 -11.65 0.18 13.63
N SER A 188 -12.18 1.21 12.98
CA SER A 188 -13.55 1.68 13.21
C SER A 188 -14.60 0.56 12.96
N SER A 189 -14.27 -0.46 12.15
CA SER A 189 -15.09 -1.66 11.96
C SER A 189 -15.37 -2.41 13.27
N ALA A 190 -14.45 -2.40 14.25
CA ALA A 190 -14.64 -3.09 15.51
C ALA A 190 -15.82 -2.51 16.32
N PHE A 191 -16.03 -1.19 16.28
CA PHE A 191 -17.16 -0.55 16.95
C PHE A 191 -18.50 -0.84 16.27
N TYR A 192 -18.49 -0.90 14.93
CA TYR A 192 -19.67 -1.37 14.18
C TYR A 192 -20.01 -2.83 14.53
N LEU A 193 -19.00 -3.72 14.55
CA LEU A 193 -19.17 -5.13 14.91
C LEU A 193 -19.59 -5.29 16.38
N LEU A 194 -19.11 -4.43 17.29
CA LEU A 194 -19.55 -4.44 18.68
C LEU A 194 -21.04 -4.11 18.80
N ASN A 195 -21.53 -3.14 18.03
CA ASN A 195 -22.96 -2.85 17.96
C ASN A 195 -23.78 -3.98 17.35
N LYS A 196 -23.22 -4.72 16.39
CA LYS A 196 -23.86 -5.88 15.75
C LYS A 196 -23.93 -7.10 16.69
N PHE A 197 -22.79 -7.46 17.31
CA PHE A 197 -22.67 -8.67 18.11
C PHE A 197 -23.04 -8.47 19.58
N LYS A 198 -23.04 -7.22 20.08
CA LYS A 198 -23.24 -6.86 21.48
C LYS A 198 -22.28 -7.57 22.44
N SER A 199 -21.09 -7.98 21.95
CA SER A 199 -20.04 -8.65 22.73
C SER A 199 -18.67 -8.33 22.14
N ALA A 200 -17.76 -7.86 23.00
CA ALA A 200 -16.37 -7.58 22.62
C ALA A 200 -15.61 -8.88 22.32
N GLU A 201 -15.95 -9.97 23.00
CA GLU A 201 -15.38 -11.31 22.80
C GLU A 201 -15.69 -11.82 21.40
N LYS A 202 -16.95 -11.68 20.94
CA LYS A 202 -17.32 -12.03 19.56
C LYS A 202 -16.59 -11.17 18.53
N VAL A 203 -16.44 -9.86 18.77
CA VAL A 203 -15.62 -9.01 17.88
C VAL A 203 -14.19 -9.55 17.81
N LYS A 204 -13.63 -9.92 18.96
CA LYS A 204 -12.28 -10.49 19.07
C LYS A 204 -12.13 -11.77 18.28
N GLU A 205 -13.09 -12.68 18.36
CA GLU A 205 -13.11 -13.93 17.59
C GLU A 205 -13.04 -13.72 16.08
N HIS A 206 -13.53 -12.59 15.56
CA HIS A 206 -13.54 -12.30 14.12
C HIS A 206 -12.34 -11.47 13.63
N LEU A 207 -11.71 -10.65 14.47
CA LEU A 207 -10.74 -9.64 14.02
C LEU A 207 -9.27 -10.12 14.09
N VAL A 208 -8.53 -9.90 12.99
CA VAL A 208 -7.08 -10.13 12.87
C VAL A 208 -6.40 -8.84 12.41
N PHE A 209 -5.24 -8.54 12.98
CA PHE A 209 -4.52 -7.29 12.73
C PHE A 209 -3.08 -7.53 12.24
N THR A 210 -2.68 -6.84 11.17
CA THR A 210 -1.26 -6.79 10.77
C THR A 210 -0.74 -5.38 10.98
N THR A 211 0.39 -5.26 11.70
CA THR A 211 1.11 -4.00 11.89
C THR A 211 2.36 -3.96 11.01
N HIS A 212 2.61 -2.81 10.37
CA HIS A 212 3.77 -2.56 9.50
C HIS A 212 4.72 -1.50 10.04
N THR A 213 4.36 -0.88 11.17
CA THR A 213 5.07 0.27 11.72
C THR A 213 6.14 -0.17 12.72
N PRO A 214 7.44 0.10 12.45
CA PRO A 214 8.54 -0.36 13.30
C PRO A 214 8.86 0.59 14.47
N GLU A 215 8.20 1.75 14.59
CA GLU A 215 8.44 2.74 15.65
C GLU A 215 7.13 3.27 16.22
N GLU A 216 7.06 3.52 17.54
CA GLU A 216 5.82 3.96 18.20
C GLU A 216 5.29 5.27 17.62
N ALA A 217 6.18 6.24 17.37
CA ALA A 217 5.85 7.54 16.81
C ALA A 217 5.26 7.48 15.38
N GLY A 218 5.39 6.35 14.69
CA GLY A 218 4.78 6.13 13.38
C GLY A 218 3.35 5.58 13.43
N ASN A 219 2.83 5.23 14.62
CA ASN A 219 1.46 4.74 14.77
C ASN A 219 0.50 5.92 14.83
N GLU A 220 -0.54 5.89 13.99
CA GLU A 220 -1.51 6.99 13.91
C GLU A 220 -2.26 7.14 15.24
N LYS A 221 -2.27 8.37 15.76
CA LYS A 221 -3.03 8.79 16.93
C LYS A 221 -3.88 9.99 16.52
N HIS A 222 -5.12 10.01 16.98
CA HIS A 222 -6.04 11.14 16.78
C HIS A 222 -6.63 11.57 18.10
N ASP A 223 -7.01 12.85 18.21
CA ASP A 223 -7.77 13.33 19.35
C ASP A 223 -9.07 12.51 19.51
N ILE A 224 -9.28 11.95 20.70
CA ILE A 224 -10.43 11.06 20.98
C ILE A 224 -11.77 11.82 20.91
N TYR A 225 -11.80 13.10 21.27
CA TYR A 225 -12.99 13.94 21.16
C TYR A 225 -13.30 14.26 19.70
N LEU A 226 -12.27 14.47 18.87
CA LEU A 226 -12.45 14.56 17.42
C LEU A 226 -13.04 13.25 16.85
N CYS A 227 -12.47 12.09 17.21
CA CYS A 227 -13.02 10.80 16.79
C CYS A 227 -14.49 10.63 17.21
N HIS A 228 -14.82 10.98 18.45
CA HIS A 228 -16.19 10.92 18.97
C HIS A 228 -17.12 11.85 18.17
N LYS A 229 -16.74 13.12 18.00
CA LYS A 229 -17.49 14.11 17.21
C LYS A 229 -17.70 13.67 15.76
N MET A 230 -16.72 12.98 15.17
CA MET A 230 -16.80 12.42 13.82
C MET A 230 -17.67 11.15 13.72
N SER A 231 -18.29 10.70 14.81
CA SER A 231 -19.09 9.47 14.89
C SER A 231 -18.29 8.17 14.74
N TYR A 232 -16.99 8.21 15.04
CA TYR A 232 -16.07 7.07 14.86
C TYR A 232 -16.45 5.83 15.67
N PHE A 233 -17.00 6.03 16.87
CA PHE A 233 -17.28 4.97 17.85
C PHE A 233 -18.71 4.43 17.78
N CYS A 234 -19.44 4.72 16.69
CA CYS A 234 -20.78 4.21 16.44
C CYS A 234 -21.77 4.41 17.61
N GLY A 235 -21.72 5.57 18.28
CA GLY A 235 -22.64 5.96 19.35
C GLY A 235 -22.19 5.61 20.78
N LEU A 236 -21.03 4.97 20.95
CA LEU A 236 -20.44 4.77 22.27
C LEU A 236 -19.90 6.10 22.82
N SER A 237 -20.12 6.31 24.12
CA SER A 237 -19.50 7.41 24.86
C SER A 237 -17.98 7.22 24.95
N ILE A 238 -17.28 8.33 25.19
CA ILE A 238 -15.82 8.30 25.38
C ILE A 238 -15.43 7.39 26.54
N ASP A 239 -16.21 7.37 27.63
CA ASP A 239 -15.93 6.51 28.79
C ASP A 239 -16.06 5.02 28.46
N GLU A 240 -17.07 4.63 27.67
CA GLU A 240 -17.20 3.26 27.17
C GLU A 240 -16.02 2.89 26.27
N VAL A 241 -15.61 3.79 25.37
CA VAL A 241 -14.45 3.58 24.49
C VAL A 241 -13.17 3.43 25.31
N ARG A 242 -12.96 4.27 26.32
CA ARG A 242 -11.80 4.17 27.23
C ARG A 242 -11.81 2.86 28.00
N LYS A 243 -12.97 2.40 28.47
CA LYS A 243 -13.12 1.11 29.15
C LYS A 243 -12.79 -0.07 28.23
N LEU A 244 -13.30 -0.06 27.00
CA LEU A 244 -13.07 -1.12 26.01
C LEU A 244 -11.62 -1.15 25.51
N THR A 245 -11.08 0.02 25.22
CA THR A 245 -9.77 0.14 24.60
C THR A 245 -8.64 0.30 25.60
N GLY A 246 -8.89 0.56 26.88
CA GLY A 246 -7.87 0.81 27.90
C GLY A 246 -6.98 2.04 27.64
N ILE A 247 -7.40 2.96 26.76
CA ILE A 247 -6.70 4.21 26.47
C ILE A 247 -7.15 5.25 27.48
N LYS A 248 -6.20 5.92 28.16
CA LYS A 248 -6.50 6.87 29.24
C LYS A 248 -6.23 8.34 28.87
N ASP A 249 -5.40 8.57 27.88
CA ASP A 249 -5.12 9.92 27.38
C ASP A 249 -6.24 10.41 26.43
N ASP A 250 -6.05 11.61 25.90
CA ASP A 250 -6.94 12.20 24.89
C ASP A 250 -6.51 11.83 23.45
N GLN A 251 -5.54 10.92 23.30
CA GLN A 251 -4.97 10.50 22.02
C GLN A 251 -5.37 9.05 21.71
N PHE A 252 -6.45 8.89 20.95
CA PHE A 252 -6.90 7.60 20.47
C PHE A 252 -5.85 6.93 19.58
N ASN A 253 -5.15 5.95 20.13
CA ASN A 253 -4.15 5.13 19.43
C ASN A 253 -4.85 3.98 18.68
N HIS A 254 -4.93 4.11 17.36
CA HIS A 254 -5.63 3.15 16.51
C HIS A 254 -4.99 1.75 16.55
N SER A 255 -3.65 1.66 16.56
CA SER A 255 -2.92 0.39 16.62
C SER A 255 -3.14 -0.33 17.94
N LEU A 256 -3.12 0.41 19.06
CA LEU A 256 -3.38 -0.16 20.38
C LEU A 256 -4.83 -0.67 20.50
N ALA A 257 -5.80 0.10 19.98
CA ALA A 257 -7.18 -0.37 19.89
C ALA A 257 -7.29 -1.65 19.05
N ALA A 258 -6.63 -1.69 17.88
CA ALA A 258 -6.61 -2.88 17.02
C ALA A 258 -6.00 -4.11 17.71
N LEU A 259 -4.92 -3.93 18.45
CA LEU A 259 -4.29 -5.00 19.22
C LEU A 259 -5.19 -5.56 20.33
N ARG A 260 -6.05 -4.74 20.93
CA ARG A 260 -6.98 -5.14 21.99
C ARG A 260 -8.26 -5.80 21.44
N PHE A 261 -8.75 -5.32 20.29
CA PHE A 261 -9.90 -5.89 19.61
C PHE A 261 -9.59 -7.14 18.77
N ALA A 262 -8.34 -7.38 18.36
CA ALA A 262 -7.99 -8.56 17.58
C ALA A 262 -7.83 -9.82 18.44
N ARG A 263 -8.09 -11.03 17.90
CA ARG A 263 -7.68 -12.29 18.56
C ARG A 263 -6.20 -12.59 18.38
N LYS A 264 -5.60 -12.10 17.29
CA LYS A 264 -4.18 -12.26 16.98
C LYS A 264 -3.69 -11.13 16.10
N ALA A 265 -2.41 -10.82 16.25
CA ALA A 265 -1.72 -9.89 15.38
C ALA A 265 -0.42 -10.48 14.83
N ASN A 266 0.10 -9.88 13.77
CA ASN A 266 1.40 -10.21 13.24
C ASN A 266 2.20 -8.98 12.80
N GLY A 267 3.51 -9.02 13.04
CA GLY A 267 4.47 -8.23 12.30
C GLY A 267 4.79 -8.85 10.93
N VAL A 268 5.54 -8.12 10.11
CA VAL A 268 5.78 -8.45 8.69
C VAL A 268 7.15 -9.04 8.35
N SER A 269 7.93 -9.35 9.38
CA SER A 269 9.17 -10.12 9.33
C SER A 269 9.45 -10.70 10.71
N ALA A 270 10.41 -11.61 10.81
CA ALA A 270 10.87 -12.15 12.10
C ALA A 270 11.35 -11.03 13.03
N LEU A 271 12.27 -10.18 12.54
CA LEU A 271 12.80 -9.03 13.28
C LEU A 271 11.69 -8.04 13.64
N HIS A 272 10.79 -7.73 12.71
CA HIS A 272 9.69 -6.81 12.99
C HIS A 272 8.75 -7.35 14.06
N GLY A 273 8.44 -8.65 14.07
CA GLY A 273 7.61 -9.20 15.15
C GLY A 273 8.28 -9.08 16.52
N HIS A 274 9.62 -9.19 16.60
CA HIS A 274 10.35 -8.88 17.83
C HIS A 274 10.21 -7.40 18.20
N VAL A 275 10.47 -6.48 17.27
CA VAL A 275 10.32 -5.03 17.48
C VAL A 275 8.90 -4.67 17.93
N SER A 276 7.87 -5.25 17.31
CA SER A 276 6.47 -5.01 17.68
C SER A 276 6.17 -5.52 19.10
N ARG A 277 6.63 -6.72 19.48
CA ARG A 277 6.43 -7.22 20.85
C ARG A 277 7.10 -6.30 21.88
N GLU A 278 8.33 -5.87 21.61
CA GLU A 278 9.04 -4.95 22.50
C GLU A 278 8.37 -3.57 22.58
N MET A 279 7.83 -3.06 21.47
CA MET A 279 7.10 -1.78 21.44
C MET A 279 5.83 -1.83 22.29
N TRP A 280 5.09 -2.94 22.24
CA TRP A 280 3.78 -3.04 22.88
C TRP A 280 3.79 -3.76 24.24
N LYS A 281 4.95 -4.21 24.74
CA LYS A 281 5.06 -5.06 25.95
C LYS A 281 4.46 -4.48 27.23
N ASN A 282 4.43 -3.14 27.36
CA ASN A 282 3.91 -2.45 28.53
C ASN A 282 2.38 -2.23 28.47
N HIS A 283 1.72 -2.69 27.40
CA HIS A 283 0.27 -2.56 27.25
C HIS A 283 -0.44 -3.89 27.55
N GLU A 284 -1.22 -3.88 28.63
CA GLU A 284 -2.06 -5.01 29.00
C GLU A 284 -3.25 -5.18 28.04
N GLY A 285 -3.76 -6.42 27.96
CA GLY A 285 -4.96 -6.78 27.20
C GLY A 285 -4.79 -6.87 25.68
N ILE A 286 -3.57 -6.69 25.17
CA ILE A 286 -3.26 -6.89 23.74
C ILE A 286 -3.26 -8.37 23.37
N CYS A 287 -3.59 -8.67 22.12
CA CYS A 287 -3.49 -10.02 21.58
C CYS A 287 -2.04 -10.47 21.33
N PRO A 288 -1.78 -11.79 21.18
CA PRO A 288 -0.46 -12.29 20.80
C PRO A 288 0.00 -11.72 19.45
N ILE A 289 1.25 -11.25 19.42
CA ILE A 289 1.90 -10.73 18.20
C ILE A 289 2.90 -11.77 17.67
N THR A 290 2.57 -12.34 16.52
CA THR A 290 3.41 -13.30 15.77
C THR A 290 4.21 -12.61 14.65
N SER A 291 4.86 -13.39 13.79
CA SER A 291 5.56 -12.89 12.60
C SER A 291 5.09 -13.65 11.35
N ILE A 292 4.64 -12.92 10.34
CA ILE A 292 4.37 -13.46 9.00
C ILE A 292 5.23 -12.66 8.02
N THR A 293 6.28 -13.28 7.49
CA THR A 293 7.19 -12.59 6.56
C THR A 293 6.43 -12.21 5.28
N ASN A 294 6.49 -10.93 4.92
CA ASN A 294 5.89 -10.46 3.68
C ASN A 294 6.46 -11.21 2.47
N ALA A 295 5.62 -11.34 1.44
CA ALA A 295 6.00 -11.88 0.15
C ALA A 295 5.38 -11.06 -0.98
N GLN A 296 5.82 -11.32 -2.20
CA GLN A 296 5.24 -10.74 -3.40
C GLN A 296 4.87 -11.85 -4.37
N ASN A 297 3.85 -11.62 -5.18
CA ASN A 297 3.36 -12.62 -6.11
C ASN A 297 4.40 -12.87 -7.22
N TRP A 298 5.02 -14.06 -7.21
CA TRP A 298 6.07 -14.45 -8.15
C TRP A 298 5.59 -14.40 -9.60
N ARG A 299 4.37 -14.88 -9.88
CA ARG A 299 3.81 -14.92 -11.24
C ARG A 299 3.70 -13.53 -11.87
N TYR A 300 3.42 -12.51 -11.07
CA TYR A 300 3.34 -11.13 -11.52
C TYR A 300 4.73 -10.49 -11.70
N TRP A 301 5.68 -10.74 -10.79
CA TRP A 301 6.93 -10.00 -10.73
C TRP A 301 8.10 -10.65 -11.48
N ALA A 302 8.19 -11.97 -11.51
CA ALA A 302 9.31 -12.69 -12.10
C ALA A 302 9.28 -12.68 -13.63
N ASP A 303 10.47 -12.71 -14.25
CA ASP A 303 10.60 -12.99 -15.67
C ASP A 303 10.79 -14.49 -15.93
N LYS A 304 9.77 -15.14 -16.49
CA LYS A 304 9.76 -16.60 -16.68
C LYS A 304 10.86 -17.10 -17.61
N GLN A 305 11.33 -16.28 -18.56
CA GLN A 305 12.38 -16.68 -19.50
C GLN A 305 13.75 -16.69 -18.82
N MET A 306 14.01 -15.74 -17.92
CA MET A 306 15.22 -15.77 -17.08
C MET A 306 15.26 -17.01 -16.19
N TYR A 307 14.15 -17.36 -15.53
CA TYR A 307 14.09 -18.58 -14.71
C TYR A 307 14.31 -19.84 -15.54
N ARG A 308 13.70 -19.95 -16.72
CA ARG A 308 13.93 -21.09 -17.62
C ARG A 308 15.42 -21.21 -17.99
N ALA A 309 16.04 -20.11 -18.42
CA ALA A 309 17.46 -20.11 -18.77
C ALA A 309 18.35 -20.51 -17.60
N MET A 310 18.05 -20.04 -16.38
CA MET A 310 18.75 -20.41 -15.16
C MET A 310 18.59 -21.91 -14.82
N GLU A 311 17.37 -22.45 -14.92
CA GLU A 311 17.08 -23.87 -14.66
C GLU A 311 17.77 -24.79 -15.68
N GLU A 312 17.92 -24.34 -16.93
CA GLU A 312 18.62 -25.05 -18.00
C GLU A 312 20.16 -24.89 -17.93
N GLY A 313 20.69 -24.04 -17.04
CA GLY A 313 22.12 -23.71 -16.98
C GLY A 313 22.62 -22.96 -18.23
N ASN A 314 21.75 -22.21 -18.90
CA ASN A 314 22.04 -21.52 -20.15
C ASN A 314 22.34 -20.03 -19.90
N ASP A 315 23.59 -19.74 -19.54
CA ASP A 315 24.05 -18.38 -19.23
C ASP A 315 23.89 -17.42 -20.41
N PHE A 316 24.08 -17.87 -21.65
CA PHE A 316 23.89 -17.04 -22.84
C PHE A 316 22.44 -16.56 -22.96
N ALA A 317 21.46 -17.46 -22.79
CA ALA A 317 20.05 -17.11 -22.86
C ALA A 317 19.63 -16.21 -21.67
N PHE A 318 20.22 -16.42 -20.49
CA PHE A 318 19.99 -15.57 -19.33
C PHE A 318 20.48 -14.14 -19.59
N ASP A 319 21.73 -13.99 -20.07
CA ASP A 319 22.34 -12.70 -20.37
C ASP A 319 21.62 -11.97 -21.50
N ASP A 320 21.26 -12.66 -22.58
CA ASP A 320 20.49 -12.07 -23.68
C ASP A 320 19.13 -11.57 -23.19
N ARG A 321 18.43 -12.37 -22.37
CA ARG A 321 17.15 -11.98 -21.79
C ARG A 321 17.30 -10.77 -20.87
N LYS A 322 18.32 -10.74 -20.01
CA LYS A 322 18.60 -9.59 -19.13
C LYS A 322 18.89 -8.32 -19.93
N LYS A 323 19.69 -8.40 -20.99
CA LYS A 323 19.97 -7.27 -21.90
C LYS A 323 18.70 -6.79 -22.61
N TYR A 324 17.84 -7.70 -23.07
CA TYR A 324 16.55 -7.35 -23.65
C TYR A 324 15.65 -6.58 -22.66
N LEU A 325 15.58 -7.05 -21.41
CA LEU A 325 14.82 -6.39 -20.35
C LEU A 325 15.37 -5.00 -20.01
N LYS A 326 16.70 -4.84 -19.97
CA LYS A 326 17.37 -3.55 -19.81
C LYS A 326 17.02 -2.58 -20.94
N LYS A 327 17.12 -3.00 -22.21
CA LYS A 327 16.77 -2.16 -23.38
C LYS A 327 15.38 -1.53 -23.23
N ARG A 328 14.37 -2.33 -22.88
CA ARG A 328 12.99 -1.86 -22.68
C ARG A 328 12.83 -0.86 -21.55
N ALA A 329 13.61 -1.00 -20.48
CA ALA A 329 13.59 -0.04 -19.38
C ALA A 329 14.34 1.23 -19.76
N PHE A 330 15.42 1.12 -20.54
CA PHE A 330 16.23 2.24 -20.98
C PHE A 330 15.55 3.07 -22.06
N GLU A 331 14.60 2.52 -22.81
CA GLU A 331 13.66 3.29 -23.63
C GLU A 331 12.89 4.32 -22.78
N ILE A 332 12.43 3.93 -21.58
CA ILE A 332 11.75 4.84 -20.65
C ILE A 332 12.73 5.87 -20.07
N VAL A 333 13.97 5.46 -19.80
CA VAL A 333 15.02 6.39 -19.34
C VAL A 333 15.30 7.44 -20.41
N ALA A 334 15.48 7.02 -21.66
CA ALA A 334 15.74 7.90 -22.79
C ALA A 334 14.57 8.86 -23.03
N ASP A 335 13.33 8.36 -23.02
CA ASP A 335 12.11 9.16 -23.19
C ASP A 335 11.97 10.24 -22.09
N GLN A 336 12.17 9.87 -20.83
CA GLN A 336 11.99 10.82 -19.72
C GLN A 336 13.15 11.79 -19.50
N THR A 337 14.37 11.46 -19.95
CA THR A 337 15.59 12.18 -19.54
C THR A 337 16.55 12.55 -20.68
N GLY A 338 16.32 12.06 -21.90
CA GLY A 338 17.22 12.23 -23.04
C GLY A 338 18.51 11.41 -22.96
N LYS A 339 18.64 10.51 -21.96
CA LYS A 339 19.86 9.73 -21.71
C LYS A 339 19.77 8.34 -22.30
N VAL A 340 20.76 7.98 -23.11
CA VAL A 340 20.87 6.66 -23.75
C VAL A 340 21.80 5.78 -22.92
N PHE A 341 21.22 4.79 -22.25
CA PHE A 341 21.96 3.84 -21.41
C PHE A 341 22.34 2.59 -22.22
N ASP A 342 23.51 2.01 -21.93
CA ASP A 342 24.00 0.77 -22.54
C ASP A 342 23.55 -0.45 -21.72
N PRO A 343 22.84 -1.42 -22.33
CA PRO A 343 22.44 -2.70 -21.70
C PRO A 343 23.60 -3.55 -21.17
N ASN A 344 24.82 -3.37 -21.69
CA ASN A 344 25.99 -4.13 -21.26
C ASN A 344 26.68 -3.51 -20.03
N VAL A 345 26.25 -2.32 -19.59
CA VAL A 345 26.83 -1.63 -18.44
C VAL A 345 26.08 -1.99 -17.15
N LEU A 346 26.83 -2.10 -16.06
CA LEU A 346 26.28 -2.37 -14.73
C LEU A 346 25.32 -1.24 -14.32
N THR A 347 24.10 -1.60 -13.97
CA THR A 347 23.02 -0.65 -13.67
C THR A 347 22.59 -0.79 -12.22
N ILE A 348 22.88 0.26 -11.44
CA ILE A 348 22.46 0.41 -10.04
C ILE A 348 21.11 1.12 -10.02
N VAL A 349 20.15 0.57 -9.31
CA VAL A 349 18.81 1.15 -9.18
C VAL A 349 18.48 1.38 -7.72
N TRP A 350 18.16 2.62 -7.38
CA TRP A 350 17.48 2.98 -6.15
C TRP A 350 16.04 3.35 -6.49
N ALA A 351 15.06 2.55 -6.06
CA ALA A 351 13.67 2.93 -6.27
C ALA A 351 12.68 2.56 -5.15
N ARG A 352 12.06 3.59 -4.57
CA ARG A 352 11.15 3.51 -3.41
C ARG A 352 10.59 4.90 -3.09
N ARG A 353 9.64 4.99 -2.15
CA ARG A 353 9.21 6.28 -1.57
C ARG A 353 10.43 7.05 -1.04
N PHE A 354 10.47 8.36 -1.25
CA PHE A 354 11.47 9.23 -0.63
C PHE A 354 11.09 9.48 0.83
N ALA A 355 12.03 9.19 1.73
CA ALA A 355 11.95 9.42 3.16
C ALA A 355 13.37 9.41 3.73
N GLY A 356 13.66 10.24 4.74
CA GLY A 356 15.03 10.40 5.26
C GLY A 356 15.72 9.11 5.69
N TYR A 357 15.00 8.19 6.34
CA TYR A 357 15.57 6.90 6.77
C TYR A 357 15.91 5.95 5.61
N LYS A 358 15.39 6.21 4.39
CA LYS A 358 15.65 5.42 3.17
C LYS A 358 16.90 5.86 2.40
N ARG A 359 17.50 7.00 2.79
CA ARG A 359 18.82 7.46 2.33
C ARG A 359 18.98 7.45 0.79
N ALA A 360 18.11 8.17 0.08
CA ALA A 360 18.17 8.26 -1.39
C ALA A 360 19.48 8.89 -1.89
N ASP A 361 20.05 9.77 -1.07
CA ASP A 361 21.30 10.50 -1.25
C ASP A 361 22.55 9.74 -0.80
N MET A 362 22.44 8.48 -0.35
CA MET A 362 23.59 7.74 0.19
C MET A 362 24.76 7.65 -0.80
N LEU A 363 24.48 7.45 -2.09
CA LEU A 363 25.52 7.38 -3.12
C LEU A 363 26.17 8.74 -3.40
N THR A 364 25.46 9.84 -3.13
CA THR A 364 25.90 11.21 -3.44
C THR A 364 26.40 11.95 -2.19
N TYR A 365 26.50 11.25 -1.05
CA TYR A 365 26.97 11.83 0.20
C TYR A 365 28.47 12.17 0.14
N ASP A 366 29.26 11.33 -0.52
CA ASP A 366 30.67 11.54 -0.81
C ASP A 366 30.83 11.75 -2.32
N MET A 367 30.88 13.02 -2.74
CA MET A 367 30.91 13.40 -4.15
C MET A 367 32.19 12.96 -4.86
N GLU A 368 33.34 12.92 -4.16
CA GLU A 368 34.59 12.46 -4.75
C GLU A 368 34.50 10.98 -5.11
N ARG A 369 33.98 10.15 -4.20
CA ARG A 369 33.74 8.73 -4.49
C ARG A 369 32.70 8.52 -5.57
N PHE A 370 31.63 9.32 -5.56
CA PHE A 370 30.58 9.27 -6.57
C PHE A 370 31.13 9.55 -7.97
N GLU A 371 31.91 10.62 -8.13
CA GLU A 371 32.53 11.00 -9.39
C GLU A 371 33.57 9.98 -9.86
N LYS A 372 34.39 9.46 -8.94
CA LYS A 372 35.35 8.40 -9.25
C LYS A 372 34.64 7.16 -9.80
N MET A 373 33.53 6.76 -9.19
CA MET A 373 32.75 5.60 -9.63
C MET A 373 32.11 5.81 -11.00
N LEU A 374 31.53 6.99 -11.27
CA LEU A 374 30.86 7.27 -12.54
C LEU A 374 31.82 7.42 -13.74
N ASN A 375 33.09 7.75 -13.48
CA ASN A 375 34.11 7.98 -14.50
C ASN A 375 35.10 6.81 -14.67
N ASP A 376 34.88 5.67 -14.01
CA ASP A 376 35.72 4.47 -14.21
C ASP A 376 35.46 3.88 -15.62
N LEU A 377 36.42 4.06 -16.54
CA LEU A 377 36.35 3.54 -17.90
C LEU A 377 36.54 2.03 -17.99
N LYS A 378 37.17 1.42 -16.98
CA LYS A 378 37.41 -0.03 -16.93
C LYS A 378 36.19 -0.76 -16.38
N HIS A 379 35.48 -0.17 -15.42
CA HIS A 379 34.27 -0.72 -14.81
C HIS A 379 33.13 0.32 -14.85
N PRO A 380 32.56 0.59 -16.04
CA PRO A 380 31.53 1.60 -16.18
C PRO A 380 30.28 1.21 -15.37
N VAL A 381 29.62 2.22 -14.79
CA VAL A 381 28.35 2.06 -14.10
C VAL A 381 27.32 3.08 -14.58
N GLN A 382 26.05 2.73 -14.43
CA GLN A 382 24.89 3.59 -14.65
C GLN A 382 24.01 3.58 -13.41
N ILE A 383 23.38 4.70 -13.09
CA ILE A 383 22.53 4.82 -11.89
C ILE A 383 21.16 5.35 -12.26
N ILE A 384 20.12 4.70 -11.73
CA ILE A 384 18.73 5.14 -11.86
C ILE A 384 18.12 5.34 -10.47
N TRP A 385 17.58 6.54 -10.24
CA TRP A 385 16.65 6.82 -9.15
C TRP A 385 15.22 6.84 -9.66
N ALA A 386 14.29 6.26 -8.91
CA ALA A 386 12.86 6.42 -9.16
C ALA A 386 12.06 6.37 -7.86
N GLY A 387 11.04 7.21 -7.72
CA GLY A 387 10.26 7.20 -6.48
C GLY A 387 9.35 8.39 -6.32
N LYS A 388 8.41 8.26 -5.39
CA LYS A 388 7.43 9.29 -5.05
C LYS A 388 7.76 9.88 -3.67
N PRO A 389 8.17 11.16 -3.55
CA PRO A 389 8.09 11.92 -2.30
C PRO A 389 6.64 12.06 -1.81
N TYR A 390 6.42 12.33 -0.53
CA TYR A 390 5.07 12.71 -0.09
C TYR A 390 4.83 14.18 -0.50
N PRO A 391 3.66 14.55 -1.06
CA PRO A 391 3.44 15.89 -1.63
C PRO A 391 3.66 17.08 -0.69
N VAL A 392 3.58 16.86 0.63
CA VAL A 392 3.81 17.91 1.64
C VAL A 392 5.08 17.66 2.47
N ASP A 393 5.90 16.69 2.08
CA ASP A 393 7.24 16.45 2.65
C ASP A 393 8.28 17.23 1.83
N TYR A 394 8.39 18.52 2.12
CA TYR A 394 9.31 19.42 1.42
C TYR A 394 10.78 18.95 1.47
N PRO A 395 11.31 18.39 2.59
CA PRO A 395 12.63 17.77 2.60
C PRO A 395 12.80 16.64 1.58
N ALA A 396 11.82 15.73 1.48
CA ALA A 396 11.87 14.64 0.49
C ALA A 396 11.76 15.15 -0.96
N ILE A 397 10.97 16.20 -1.20
CA ILE A 397 10.85 16.86 -2.52
C ILE A 397 12.18 17.54 -2.89
N SER A 398 12.78 18.26 -1.95
CA SER A 398 14.10 18.89 -2.14
C SER A 398 15.17 17.85 -2.46
N GLN A 399 15.20 16.74 -1.74
CA GLN A 399 16.13 15.63 -2.03
C GLN A 399 15.92 15.05 -3.44
N PHE A 400 14.67 14.84 -3.87
CA PHE A 400 14.36 14.40 -5.23
C PHE A 400 14.88 15.41 -6.27
N ASN A 401 14.58 16.70 -6.08
CA ASN A 401 14.99 17.76 -7.01
C ASN A 401 16.51 17.91 -7.07
N ASN A 402 17.21 17.79 -5.94
CA ASN A 402 18.68 17.81 -5.90
C ASN A 402 19.28 16.69 -6.75
N LEU A 403 18.72 15.47 -6.67
CA LEU A 403 19.15 14.37 -7.53
C LEU A 403 18.84 14.64 -9.01
N VAL A 404 17.70 15.26 -9.32
CA VAL A 404 17.38 15.68 -10.70
C VAL A 404 18.43 16.66 -11.22
N HIS A 405 18.74 17.71 -10.46
CA HIS A 405 19.76 18.70 -10.84
C HIS A 405 21.13 18.06 -11.01
N LEU A 406 21.56 17.25 -10.03
CA LEU A 406 22.83 16.52 -10.10
C LEU A 406 22.91 15.64 -11.35
N SER A 407 21.83 14.93 -11.69
CA SER A 407 21.81 14.02 -12.83
C SER A 407 22.09 14.72 -14.17
N LYS A 408 21.85 16.03 -14.29
CA LYS A 408 22.07 16.78 -15.54
C LYS A 408 23.55 16.80 -15.94
N ASN A 409 24.45 16.67 -14.98
CA ASN A 409 25.90 16.71 -15.20
C ASN A 409 26.47 15.37 -15.70
N TYR A 410 25.66 14.30 -15.76
CA TYR A 410 26.12 12.95 -16.05
C TYR A 410 25.25 12.26 -17.10
N LYS A 411 25.90 11.68 -18.12
CA LYS A 411 25.22 10.89 -19.17
C LYS A 411 24.67 9.55 -18.65
N ASN A 412 25.26 9.01 -17.59
CA ASN A 412 25.00 7.70 -16.99
C ASN A 412 24.22 7.76 -15.66
N VAL A 413 23.54 8.87 -15.36
CA VAL A 413 22.69 9.01 -14.17
C VAL A 413 21.31 9.49 -14.56
N ALA A 414 20.25 8.81 -14.12
CA ALA A 414 18.86 9.19 -14.42
C ALA A 414 17.98 9.25 -13.17
N VAL A 415 17.01 10.18 -13.17
CA VAL A 415 15.96 10.27 -12.14
C VAL A 415 14.61 10.23 -12.85
N LEU A 416 13.80 9.22 -12.55
CA LEU A 416 12.53 8.96 -13.23
C LEU A 416 11.32 9.34 -12.36
N ILE A 417 10.26 9.77 -13.02
CA ILE A 417 8.94 10.02 -12.43
C ILE A 417 7.94 8.93 -12.83
N GLY A 418 6.78 8.89 -12.16
CA GLY A 418 5.74 7.91 -12.42
C GLY A 418 6.05 6.55 -11.79
N TYR A 419 6.74 6.54 -10.64
CA TYR A 419 7.12 5.30 -9.96
C TYR A 419 5.90 4.58 -9.38
N GLU A 420 5.38 3.66 -10.19
CA GLU A 420 4.17 2.87 -9.98
C GLU A 420 4.43 1.42 -10.42
N LEU A 421 3.43 0.53 -10.43
CA LEU A 421 3.64 -0.90 -10.73
C LEU A 421 4.41 -1.15 -12.03
N GLY A 422 4.06 -0.44 -13.11
CA GLY A 422 4.68 -0.58 -14.42
C GLY A 422 6.16 -0.18 -14.40
N LEU A 423 6.46 1.05 -13.99
CA LEU A 423 7.85 1.52 -13.90
C LEU A 423 8.64 0.69 -12.87
N SER A 424 8.04 0.37 -11.74
CA SER A 424 8.65 -0.47 -10.70
C SER A 424 8.99 -1.88 -11.18
N LYS A 425 8.24 -2.45 -12.13
CA LYS A 425 8.60 -3.73 -12.77
C LYS A 425 9.79 -3.55 -13.71
N ARG A 426 9.79 -2.51 -14.55
CA ARG A 426 10.89 -2.20 -15.48
C ARG A 426 12.21 -1.93 -14.77
N MET A 427 12.16 -1.17 -13.68
CA MET A 427 13.34 -0.86 -12.87
C MET A 427 13.97 -2.10 -12.25
N LYS A 428 13.17 -3.06 -11.77
CA LYS A 428 13.70 -4.32 -11.23
C LYS A 428 14.28 -5.20 -12.33
N GLN A 429 13.60 -5.29 -13.45
CA GLN A 429 14.06 -6.01 -14.64
C GLN A 429 15.40 -5.48 -15.17
N ALA A 430 15.65 -4.17 -15.08
CA ALA A 430 16.88 -3.55 -15.57
C ALA A 430 18.02 -3.50 -14.54
N ALA A 431 17.72 -3.65 -13.25
CA ALA A 431 18.73 -3.56 -12.20
C ALA A 431 19.67 -4.77 -12.23
N ASP A 432 20.98 -4.53 -12.17
CA ASP A 432 21.95 -5.55 -11.75
C ASP A 432 22.19 -5.43 -10.24
N VAL A 433 22.12 -4.21 -9.72
CA VAL A 433 22.22 -3.92 -8.28
C VAL A 433 21.00 -3.14 -7.84
N TRP A 434 20.14 -3.76 -7.04
CA TRP A 434 19.02 -3.07 -6.40
C TRP A 434 19.45 -2.55 -5.02
N LEU A 435 19.64 -1.23 -4.91
CA LEU A 435 20.17 -0.62 -3.69
C LEU A 435 19.12 -0.62 -2.57
N ASN A 436 19.31 -1.48 -1.56
CA ASN A 436 18.47 -1.57 -0.37
C ASN A 436 19.21 -1.08 0.88
N ASN A 437 19.14 0.22 1.11
CA ASN A 437 19.87 0.93 2.16
C ASN A 437 19.01 1.69 3.20
N PRO A 438 17.81 1.26 3.64
CA PRO A 438 17.18 1.87 4.82
C PRO A 438 18.04 1.75 6.09
N ARG A 439 17.81 2.61 7.08
CA ARG A 439 18.41 2.46 8.43
C ARG A 439 17.66 1.38 9.21
N VAL A 440 18.38 0.40 9.77
CA VAL A 440 17.82 -0.58 10.72
C VAL A 440 17.54 0.12 12.06
N PRO A 441 16.41 -0.14 12.74
CA PRO A 441 15.29 -1.05 12.42
C PRO A 441 14.11 -0.37 11.69
N ARG A 442 14.30 0.81 11.07
CA ARG A 442 13.23 1.65 10.49
C ARG A 442 12.54 1.10 9.24
N GLU A 443 12.95 -0.06 8.76
CA GLU A 443 12.27 -0.81 7.69
C GLU A 443 11.79 -2.13 8.27
N ALA A 444 10.46 -2.31 8.34
CA ALA A 444 9.85 -3.50 8.93
C ALA A 444 10.09 -4.79 8.11
N SER A 445 10.19 -4.67 6.79
CA SER A 445 10.40 -5.79 5.87
C SER A 445 11.07 -5.33 4.59
N GLY A 446 10.31 -4.79 3.64
CA GLY A 446 10.81 -4.31 2.34
C GLY A 446 10.59 -5.33 1.23
N THR A 447 9.47 -5.20 0.50
CA THR A 447 9.08 -6.12 -0.58
C THR A 447 9.76 -5.83 -1.93
N SER A 448 10.36 -4.65 -2.08
CA SER A 448 11.04 -4.27 -3.33
C SER A 448 12.33 -5.07 -3.55
N GLY A 449 13.09 -5.36 -2.49
CA GLY A 449 14.27 -6.22 -2.57
C GLY A 449 13.91 -7.66 -2.97
N MET A 450 12.81 -8.20 -2.43
CA MET A 450 12.32 -9.54 -2.78
C MET A 450 11.97 -9.64 -4.27
N THR A 451 11.32 -8.62 -4.81
CA THR A 451 10.91 -8.62 -6.24
C THR A 451 12.04 -8.25 -7.17
N ALA A 452 13.05 -7.51 -6.69
CA ALA A 452 14.28 -7.28 -7.43
C ALA A 452 15.06 -8.58 -7.57
N ALA A 453 15.18 -9.38 -6.50
CA ALA A 453 15.82 -10.69 -6.54
C ALA A 453 15.10 -11.74 -7.42
N MET A 454 13.85 -11.48 -7.83
CA MET A 454 13.12 -12.31 -8.81
C MET A 454 13.48 -11.97 -10.27
N ASN A 455 14.32 -10.97 -10.53
CA ASN A 455 14.68 -10.45 -11.86
C ASN A 455 16.17 -10.16 -11.94
#